data_AF-A0A1E1WLL2-F1
#
_entry.id   AF-A0A1E1WLL2-F1
#
_cell.length_a   1.000
_cell.length_b   1.000
_cell.length_c   1.000
_cell.angle_alpha   90.00
_cell.angle_beta   90.00
_cell.angle_gamma   90.00
#
_symmetry.space_group_name_H-M   'P 1'
#
loop_
_entity.id
_entity.type
_entity.pdbx_description
1 polymer ?
#
loop_
_entity_poly.entity_id
_entity_poly.type
_entity_poly.pdbx_seq_one_letter_code
_entity_poly.pdbx_strand_id
1 'polypeptide(L)'
;HVYTTFHAVAVGVAVVSTGHVLLAATLLYGVYKRSTSALRAWVWVMCVLWMLALLGVLVNCAMTGFTGSGSDIFLAFLEGLLFFSILAYCILSVNSYYLMLKSCEDMEGPHNTPY
;
A
#
# COMPACT_ATOMS: atom_id res chain seq x y z
N HIS A 1 18.59 29.10 -1.69
CA HIS A 1 17.66 28.52 -0.70
C HIS A 1 16.36 28.02 -1.35
N VAL A 2 15.69 28.84 -2.17
CA VAL A 2 14.43 28.46 -2.85
C VAL A 2 14.64 27.35 -3.90
N TYR A 3 15.73 27.40 -4.67
CA TYR A 3 16.03 26.38 -5.68
C TYR A 3 16.36 25.00 -5.08
N THR A 4 17.08 24.98 -3.96
CA THR A 4 17.44 23.76 -3.24
C THR A 4 16.24 23.07 -2.59
N THR A 5 15.26 23.82 -2.09
CA THR A 5 14.01 23.26 -1.56
C THR A 5 13.13 22.68 -2.66
N PHE A 6 12.98 23.38 -3.80
CA PHE A 6 12.22 22.85 -4.94
C PHE A 6 12.86 21.59 -5.54
N HIS A 7 14.18 21.55 -5.62
CA HIS A 7 14.90 20.35 -6.08
C HIS A 7 14.66 19.16 -5.14
N ALA A 8 14.73 19.35 -3.82
CA ALA A 8 14.47 18.27 -2.86
C ALA A 8 13.03 17.74 -2.95
N VAL A 9 12.03 18.63 -3.11
CA VAL A 9 10.63 18.22 -3.31
C VAL A 9 10.46 17.47 -4.63
N ALA A 10 11.05 17.95 -5.72
CA ALA A 10 10.97 17.31 -7.02
C ALA A 10 11.58 15.89 -7.01
N VAL A 11 12.74 15.73 -6.38
CA VAL A 11 13.37 14.41 -6.21
C VAL A 11 12.49 13.51 -5.34
N GLY A 12 11.92 14.02 -4.25
CA GLY A 12 10.99 13.26 -3.41
C GLY A 12 9.77 12.75 -4.20
N VAL A 13 9.14 13.62 -4.99
CA VAL A 13 8.00 13.25 -5.84
C VAL A 13 8.41 12.23 -6.90
N ALA A 14 9.60 12.37 -7.49
CA ALA A 14 10.13 11.41 -8.46
C ALA A 14 10.36 10.02 -7.83
N VAL A 15 10.95 9.95 -6.65
CA VAL A 15 11.16 8.67 -5.94
C VAL A 15 9.84 8.01 -5.56
N VAL A 16 8.87 8.79 -5.06
CA VAL A 16 7.55 8.25 -4.67
C VAL A 16 6.77 7.76 -5.88
N SER A 17 6.79 8.50 -6.99
CA SER A 17 6.08 8.13 -8.23
C SER A 17 6.69 6.90 -8.90
N THR A 18 8.01 6.82 -9.00
CA THR A 18 8.70 5.62 -9.51
C THR A 18 8.40 4.39 -8.64
N GLY A 19 8.42 4.54 -7.32
CA GLY A 19 8.01 3.49 -6.38
C GLY A 19 6.57 3.01 -6.61
N HIS A 20 5.62 3.93 -6.82
CA HIS A 20 4.24 3.58 -7.14
C HIS A 20 4.12 2.80 -8.46
N VAL A 21 4.84 3.22 -9.50
CA VAL A 21 4.83 2.54 -10.82
C VAL A 21 5.39 1.13 -10.70
N LEU A 22 6.49 0.94 -9.98
CA LEU A 22 7.06 -0.40 -9.73
C LEU A 22 6.10 -1.30 -8.95
N LEU A 23 5.42 -0.73 -7.96
CA LEU A 23 4.46 -1.46 -7.15
C LEU A 23 3.21 -1.85 -7.96
N ALA A 24 2.75 -0.99 -8.88
CA ALA A 24 1.70 -1.34 -9.82
C ALA A 24 2.15 -2.43 -10.82
N ALA A 25 3.37 -2.33 -11.34
CA ALA A 25 3.93 -3.32 -12.26
C ALA A 25 4.09 -4.71 -11.61
N THR A 26 4.51 -4.77 -10.34
CA THR A 26 4.63 -6.03 -9.60
C THR A 26 3.26 -6.68 -9.35
N LEU A 27 2.21 -5.89 -9.09
CA LEU A 27 0.84 -6.40 -9.03
C LEU A 27 0.41 -7.01 -10.37
N LEU A 28 0.56 -6.26 -11.46
CA LEU A 28 0.18 -6.70 -12.81
C LEU A 28 0.91 -7.98 -13.20
N TYR A 29 2.22 -8.05 -12.91
CA TYR A 29 3.02 -9.25 -13.13
C TYR A 29 2.54 -10.43 -12.28
N GLY A 30 2.24 -10.21 -11.00
CA GLY A 30 1.72 -11.24 -10.09
C GLY A 30 0.40 -11.83 -10.56
N VAL A 31 -0.52 -10.99 -11.05
CA VAL A 31 -1.79 -11.40 -11.64
C VAL A 31 -1.59 -12.13 -12.97
N TYR A 32 -0.76 -11.58 -13.87
CA TYR A 32 -0.51 -12.18 -15.19
C TYR A 32 0.12 -13.57 -15.09
N LYS A 33 1.15 -13.73 -14.24
CA LYS A 33 1.83 -15.01 -14.04
C LYS A 33 1.08 -15.93 -13.07
N ARG A 34 -0.02 -15.47 -12.46
CA ARG A 34 -0.75 -16.15 -11.37
C ARG A 34 0.17 -16.65 -10.25
N SER A 35 1.20 -15.88 -9.93
CA SER A 35 2.17 -16.29 -8.90
C SER A 35 1.67 -15.88 -7.52
N THR A 36 1.24 -16.87 -6.73
CA THR A 36 0.78 -16.67 -5.34
C THR A 36 1.87 -16.07 -4.45
N SER A 37 3.14 -16.42 -4.67
CA SER A 37 4.27 -15.83 -3.93
C SER A 37 4.46 -14.34 -4.20
N ALA A 38 4.32 -13.90 -5.46
CA ALA A 38 4.45 -12.49 -5.82
C ALA A 38 3.30 -11.64 -5.25
N LEU A 39 2.07 -12.14 -5.33
CA LEU A 39 0.89 -11.49 -4.75
C LEU A 39 0.99 -11.38 -3.23
N ARG A 40 1.46 -12.43 -2.55
CA ARG A 40 1.68 -12.40 -1.11
C ARG A 40 2.73 -11.37 -0.71
N ALA A 41 3.87 -11.34 -1.42
CA ALA A 41 4.91 -10.34 -1.17
C ALA A 41 4.37 -8.92 -1.35
N TRP A 42 3.57 -8.69 -2.40
CA TRP A 42 2.93 -7.41 -2.66
C TRP A 42 2.00 -6.97 -1.52
N VAL A 43 1.14 -7.87 -1.03
CA VAL A 43 0.23 -7.59 0.10
C VAL A 43 1.02 -7.23 1.35
N TRP A 44 2.09 -7.95 1.67
CA TRP A 44 2.95 -7.63 2.82
C TRP A 44 3.58 -6.25 2.71
N VAL A 45 4.15 -5.92 1.54
CA VAL A 45 4.74 -4.59 1.30
C VAL A 45 3.69 -3.49 1.49
N MET A 46 2.50 -3.68 0.92
CA MET A 46 1.43 -2.70 1.05
C MET A 46 0.90 -2.56 2.48
N CYS A 47 0.76 -3.65 3.23
CA CYS A 47 0.40 -3.61 4.65
C CYS A 47 1.43 -2.84 5.48
N VAL A 48 2.73 -3.09 5.25
CA VAL A 48 3.81 -2.38 5.98
C VAL A 48 3.79 -0.89 5.65
N LEU A 49 3.66 -0.53 4.36
CA LEU A 49 3.57 0.87 3.94
C LEU A 49 2.34 1.57 4.56
N TRP A 50 1.19 0.89 4.59
CA TRP A 50 -0.03 1.42 5.20
C TRP A 50 0.13 1.66 6.71
N MET A 51 0.72 0.70 7.44
CA MET A 51 1.01 0.83 8.87
C MET A 51 2.02 1.96 9.16
N LEU A 52 3.08 2.06 8.36
CA LEU A 52 4.09 3.11 8.51
C LEU A 52 3.50 4.51 8.21
N ALA A 53 2.64 4.62 7.21
CA ALA A 53 1.96 5.87 6.89
C ALA A 53 1.03 6.31 8.04
N LEU A 54 0.24 5.40 8.60
CA LEU A 54 -0.59 5.69 9.77
C LEU A 54 0.26 6.11 10.98
N LEU A 55 1.33 5.38 11.27
CA LEU A 55 2.23 5.68 12.38
C LEU A 55 2.92 7.04 12.18
N GLY A 56 3.34 7.35 10.94
CA GLY A 56 3.91 8.65 10.59
C GLY A 56 2.94 9.81 10.83
N VAL A 57 1.67 9.65 10.43
CA VAL A 57 0.62 10.63 10.70
C VAL A 57 0.41 10.79 12.21
N LEU A 58 0.27 9.69 12.96
CA LEU A 58 0.07 9.72 14.41
C LEU A 58 1.23 10.41 15.15
N VAL A 59 2.47 10.10 14.79
CA VAL A 59 3.67 10.73 15.37
C VAL A 59 3.69 12.22 15.04
N ASN A 60 3.41 12.60 13.80
CA ASN A 60 3.38 14.02 13.41
C ASN A 60 2.28 14.79 14.14
N CYS A 61 1.08 14.21 14.28
CA CYS A 61 0.01 14.78 15.08
C CYS A 61 0.39 14.91 16.57
N ALA A 62 1.09 13.91 17.13
CA ALA A 62 1.51 13.93 18.53
C ALA A 62 2.60 14.98 18.81
N MET A 63 3.54 15.19 17.87
CA MET A 63 4.64 16.14 18.05
C MET A 63 4.22 17.59 17.76
N THR A 64 3.40 17.81 16.74
CA THR A 64 3.07 19.16 16.25
C THR A 64 1.75 19.67 16.82
N GLY A 65 0.91 18.77 17.36
CA GLY A 65 -0.43 19.09 17.83
C GLY A 65 -1.37 19.53 16.71
N PHE A 66 -2.62 19.81 17.06
CA PHE A 66 -3.59 20.38 16.12
C PHE A 66 -3.62 21.90 16.26
N THR A 67 -3.21 22.60 15.20
CA THR A 67 -3.25 24.06 15.13
C THR A 67 -4.21 24.45 14.00
N GLY A 68 -5.47 24.76 14.34
CA GLY A 68 -6.51 25.08 13.34
C GLY A 68 -7.91 25.18 13.92
N SER A 69 -8.89 25.54 13.08
CA SER A 69 -10.31 25.50 13.44
C SER A 69 -10.78 24.05 13.64
N GLY A 70 -11.72 23.82 14.55
CA GLY A 70 -12.31 22.50 14.76
C GLY A 70 -12.92 21.89 13.49
N SER A 71 -13.41 22.73 12.57
CA SER A 71 -13.91 22.30 11.26
C SER A 71 -12.80 21.70 10.38
N ASP A 72 -11.62 22.33 10.36
CA ASP A 72 -10.51 21.94 9.50
C ASP A 72 -9.91 20.62 9.98
N ILE A 73 -9.83 20.45 11.31
CA ILE A 73 -9.40 19.22 11.96
C ILE A 73 -10.36 18.07 11.63
N PHE A 74 -11.67 18.31 11.72
CA PHE A 74 -12.68 17.30 11.39
C PHE A 74 -12.62 16.90 9.91
N LEU A 75 -12.48 17.87 9.00
CA LEU A 75 -12.40 17.60 7.57
C LEU A 75 -11.16 16.78 7.23
N ALA A 76 -9.99 17.16 7.78
CA ALA A 76 -8.74 16.43 7.58
C ALA A 76 -8.80 15.01 8.17
N PHE A 77 -9.46 14.83 9.32
CA PHE A 77 -9.68 13.50 9.90
C PHE A 77 -10.58 12.64 9.02
N LEU A 78 -11.70 13.18 8.54
CA LEU A 78 -12.63 12.46 7.66
C LEU A 78 -11.96 12.08 6.33
N GLU A 79 -11.23 13.00 5.73
CA GLU A 79 -10.44 12.76 4.52
C GLU A 79 -9.40 11.64 4.74
N GLY A 80 -8.65 11.73 5.83
CA GLY A 80 -7.69 10.70 6.22
C GLY A 80 -8.36 9.34 6.41
N LEU A 81 -9.48 9.28 7.14
CA LEU A 81 -10.22 8.05 7.37
C LEU A 81 -10.69 7.40 6.07
N LEU A 82 -11.28 8.19 5.16
CA LEU A 82 -11.70 7.70 3.85
C LEU A 82 -10.51 7.20 3.01
N PHE A 83 -9.43 7.97 2.96
CA PHE A 83 -8.23 7.60 2.23
C PHE A 83 -7.61 6.28 2.73
N PHE A 84 -7.37 6.16 4.03
CA PHE A 84 -6.81 4.95 4.62
C PHE A 84 -7.76 3.75 4.52
N SER A 85 -9.07 3.97 4.56
CA SER A 85 -10.08 2.91 4.40
C SER A 85 -10.12 2.37 2.97
N ILE A 86 -10.06 3.26 1.96
CA ILE A 86 -10.01 2.85 0.55
C ILE A 86 -8.74 2.05 0.27
N LEU A 87 -7.59 2.51 0.76
CA LEU A 87 -6.33 1.77 0.62
C LEU A 87 -6.39 0.40 1.30
N ALA A 88 -6.91 0.33 2.52
CA ALA A 88 -7.10 -0.95 3.21
C ALA A 88 -8.02 -1.89 2.41
N TYR A 89 -9.10 -1.36 1.84
CA TYR A 89 -10.00 -2.13 0.97
C TYR A 89 -9.29 -2.68 -0.27
N CYS A 90 -8.44 -1.89 -0.94
CA CYS A 90 -7.63 -2.36 -2.06
C CYS A 90 -6.69 -3.50 -1.66
N ILE A 91 -6.01 -3.39 -0.52
CA ILE A 91 -5.12 -4.44 0.01
C ILE A 91 -5.91 -5.72 0.27
N LEU A 92 -7.07 -5.61 0.92
CA LEU A 92 -7.94 -6.75 1.19
C LEU A 92 -8.47 -7.40 -0.10
N SER A 93 -8.76 -6.60 -1.13
CA SER A 93 -9.21 -7.10 -2.44
C SER A 93 -8.13 -7.95 -3.11
N VAL A 94 -6.87 -7.50 -3.10
CA VAL A 94 -5.74 -8.27 -3.64
C VAL A 94 -5.47 -9.51 -2.79
N ASN A 95 -5.57 -9.41 -1.46
CA ASN A 95 -5.43 -10.57 -0.58
C ASN A 95 -6.52 -11.62 -0.80
N SER A 96 -7.77 -11.20 -1.03
CA SER A 96 -8.88 -12.09 -1.39
C SER A 96 -8.59 -12.82 -2.70
N TYR A 97 -8.06 -12.12 -3.70
CA TYR A 97 -7.62 -12.73 -4.96
C TYR A 97 -6.48 -13.74 -4.77
N TYR A 98 -5.50 -13.42 -3.92
CA TYR A 98 -4.44 -14.36 -3.54
C TYR A 98 -5.00 -15.62 -2.86
N LEU A 99 -5.94 -15.48 -1.92
CA LEU A 99 -6.57 -16.61 -1.24
C LEU A 99 -7.37 -17.48 -2.21
N MET A 100 -8.05 -16.87 -3.19
CA MET A 100 -8.75 -17.59 -4.25
C MET A 100 -7.77 -18.42 -5.08
N LEU A 101 -6.67 -17.83 -5.56
CA LEU A 101 -5.65 -18.54 -6.32
C LEU A 101 -5.04 -19.69 -5.53
N LYS A 102 -4.68 -19.44 -4.27
CA LYS A 102 -4.14 -20.47 -3.39
C LYS A 102 -5.15 -21.60 -3.14
N SER A 103 -6.43 -21.27 -2.96
CA SER A 103 -7.48 -22.28 -2.81
C SER A 103 -7.63 -23.15 -4.06
N CYS A 104 -7.41 -22.60 -5.26
CA CYS A 104 -7.40 -23.39 -6.49
C CYS A 104 -6.17 -24.32 -6.54
N GLU A 105 -4.98 -23.82 -6.18
CA GLU A 105 -3.75 -24.64 -6.10
C GLU A 105 -3.89 -25.79 -5.08
N ASP A 106 -4.47 -25.52 -3.90
CA ASP A 106 -4.68 -26.54 -2.86
C ASP A 106 -5.72 -27.61 -3.28
N MET A 107 -6.65 -27.27 -4.19
CA MET A 107 -7.67 -28.21 -4.71
C MET A 107 -7.16 -29.08 -5.87
N GLU A 108 -6.07 -28.73 -6.54
CA GLU A 108 -5.45 -29.56 -7.60
C GLU A 108 -4.84 -30.85 -7.05
N GLY A 109 -4.78 -31.01 -5.71
CA GLY A 109 -4.25 -32.20 -5.05
C GLY A 109 -2.73 -32.29 -5.17
N PRO A 110 -2.09 -33.22 -4.45
CA PRO A 110 -0.65 -33.40 -4.57
C PRO A 110 -0.32 -33.70 -6.03
N HIS A 111 0.62 -32.95 -6.62
CA HIS A 111 1.26 -33.37 -7.86
C HIS A 111 1.75 -34.79 -7.64
N ASN A 112 1.13 -35.75 -8.32
CA ASN A 112 1.57 -37.13 -8.33
C ASN A 112 3.01 -37.11 -8.83
N THR A 113 3.98 -37.08 -7.93
CA THR A 113 5.38 -37.38 -8.25
C THR A 113 5.39 -38.86 -8.59
N PRO A 114 5.61 -39.25 -9.85
CA PRO A 114 5.74 -40.65 -10.20
C PRO A 114 7.16 -41.08 -9.83
N TYR A 115 7.41 -41.23 -8.52
CA TYR A 115 8.59 -41.89 -7.98
C TYR A 115 8.18 -42.76 -6.79
#